data_AF-A0A722L5U5-F1
#
_entry.id   AF-A0A722L5U5-F1
#
_cell.length_a   1.000
_cell.length_b   1.000
_cell.length_c   1.000
_cell.angle_alpha   90.00
_cell.angle_beta   90.00
_cell.angle_gamma   90.00
#
_symmetry.space_group_name_H-M   'P 1'
#
loop_
_entity.id
_entity.type
_entity.pdbx_description
1 polymer ?
#
loop_
_entity_poly.entity_id
_entity_poly.type
_entity_poly.pdbx_seq_one_letter_code
_entity_poly.pdbx_strand_id
1 'polypeptide(L)'
;AIPLVKPVEYSTASWRRAVLSLDEHYKAWLLWNYSENTCWEHQVEITQWGWSAFAAQLDGKKMAGKTQERLRALIWLAAQDVKSELAGREVYQYKELAGLVGVSEKNWSETFTRHWLTMRAIFLRLDQASLLSVSESRSEQVAFNLYALN
;
A
#
# COMPACT_ATOMS: atom_id res chain seq x y z
N ALA A 1 -34.60 -21.26 -14.88
CA ALA A 1 -33.79 -20.15 -15.40
C ALA A 1 -32.37 -20.29 -14.86
N ILE A 2 -31.34 -20.08 -15.69
CA ILE A 2 -29.95 -20.03 -15.21
C ILE A 2 -29.73 -18.63 -14.63
N PRO A 3 -29.31 -18.48 -13.36
CA PRO A 3 -29.02 -17.16 -12.79
C PRO A 3 -27.94 -16.45 -13.61
N LEU A 4 -28.19 -15.22 -14.04
CA LEU A 4 -27.23 -14.41 -14.81
C LEU A 4 -26.03 -13.96 -13.98
N VAL A 5 -26.12 -14.03 -12.64
CA VAL A 5 -25.08 -13.65 -11.69
C VAL A 5 -24.97 -14.73 -10.62
N LYS A 6 -23.75 -15.14 -10.26
CA LYS A 6 -23.56 -16.11 -9.18
C LYS A 6 -23.90 -15.46 -7.84
N PRO A 7 -24.47 -16.20 -6.87
CA PRO A 7 -24.81 -15.64 -5.55
C PRO A 7 -23.65 -14.92 -4.85
N VAL A 8 -22.42 -15.43 -4.98
CA VAL A 8 -21.21 -14.81 -4.41
C VAL A 8 -20.84 -13.48 -5.09
N GLU A 9 -21.02 -13.38 -6.41
CA GLU A 9 -20.77 -12.13 -7.14
C GLU A 9 -21.79 -11.06 -6.77
N TYR A 10 -23.04 -11.47 -6.54
CA TYR A 10 -24.09 -10.59 -6.05
C TYR A 10 -23.83 -10.11 -4.62
N SER A 11 -23.49 -11.03 -3.70
CA SER A 11 -23.27 -10.68 -2.29
C SER A 11 -22.02 -9.81 -2.08
N THR A 12 -20.98 -9.99 -2.89
CA THR A 12 -19.73 -9.21 -2.83
C THR A 12 -19.74 -7.93 -3.67
N ALA A 13 -20.79 -7.68 -4.46
CA ALA A 13 -20.88 -6.50 -5.32
C ALA A 13 -20.78 -5.18 -4.53
N SER A 14 -21.27 -5.15 -3.29
CA SER A 14 -21.15 -3.97 -2.40
C SER A 14 -19.70 -3.60 -2.10
N TRP A 15 -18.85 -4.59 -1.79
CA TRP A 15 -17.43 -4.38 -1.56
C TRP A 15 -16.71 -3.90 -2.80
N ARG A 16 -17.02 -4.49 -3.97
CA ARG A 16 -16.41 -4.06 -5.24
C ARG A 16 -16.73 -2.60 -5.53
N ARG A 17 -17.98 -2.17 -5.33
CA ARG A 17 -18.38 -0.77 -5.52
C ARG A 17 -17.67 0.16 -4.53
N ALA A 18 -17.61 -0.21 -3.25
CA ALA A 18 -16.90 0.56 -2.23
C ALA A 18 -15.41 0.76 -2.56
N VAL A 19 -14.70 -0.31 -2.95
CA VAL A 19 -13.28 -0.23 -3.34
C VAL A 19 -13.09 0.68 -4.55
N LEU A 20 -13.94 0.56 -5.57
CA LEU A 20 -13.82 1.34 -6.80
C LEU A 20 -14.17 2.82 -6.63
N SER A 21 -14.85 3.21 -5.55
CA SER A 21 -15.16 4.60 -5.21
C SER A 21 -14.10 5.30 -4.37
N LEU A 22 -13.06 4.60 -3.91
CA LEU A 22 -12.00 5.21 -3.09
C LEU A 22 -11.02 6.05 -3.93
N ASP A 23 -10.32 6.95 -3.23
CA ASP A 23 -9.14 7.63 -3.76
C ASP A 23 -8.12 6.62 -4.33
N GLU A 24 -7.40 7.04 -5.37
CA GLU A 24 -6.61 6.14 -6.21
C GLU A 24 -5.60 5.30 -5.41
N HIS A 25 -4.86 5.93 -4.49
CA HIS A 25 -3.90 5.24 -3.64
C HIS A 25 -4.54 4.20 -2.70
N TYR A 26 -5.71 4.47 -2.11
CA TYR A 26 -6.41 3.46 -1.29
C TYR A 26 -6.91 2.30 -2.14
N LYS A 27 -7.52 2.61 -3.29
CA LYS A 27 -8.01 1.60 -4.25
C LYS A 27 -6.87 0.72 -4.76
N ALA A 28 -5.78 1.33 -5.23
CA ALA A 28 -4.60 0.63 -5.73
C ALA A 28 -3.99 -0.28 -4.65
N TRP A 29 -3.90 0.20 -3.40
CA TRP A 29 -3.36 -0.59 -2.29
C TRP A 29 -4.21 -1.82 -2.02
N LEU A 30 -5.54 -1.64 -1.92
CA LEU A 30 -6.46 -2.75 -1.64
C LEU A 30 -6.49 -3.77 -2.77
N LEU A 31 -6.54 -3.31 -4.02
CA LEU A 31 -6.50 -4.20 -5.18
C LEU A 31 -5.19 -4.98 -5.21
N TRP A 32 -4.06 -4.32 -4.99
CA TRP A 32 -2.77 -4.99 -5.02
C TRP A 32 -2.61 -5.99 -3.88
N ASN A 33 -3.05 -5.67 -2.66
CA ASN A 33 -2.85 -6.53 -1.48
C ASN A 33 -3.87 -7.65 -1.34
N TYR A 34 -5.14 -7.41 -1.69
CA TYR A 34 -6.25 -8.29 -1.30
C TYR A 34 -7.06 -8.88 -2.47
N SER A 35 -6.73 -8.56 -3.73
CA SER A 35 -7.47 -9.05 -4.90
C SER A 35 -6.68 -9.96 -5.84
N GLU A 36 -5.48 -10.40 -5.42
CA GLU A 36 -4.50 -11.13 -6.25
C GLU A 36 -4.07 -10.37 -7.53
N ASN A 37 -4.50 -9.12 -7.66
CA ASN A 37 -4.23 -8.28 -8.80
C ASN A 37 -2.77 -7.79 -8.75
N THR A 38 -1.93 -8.31 -9.65
CA THR A 38 -0.51 -7.96 -9.77
C THR A 38 -0.24 -6.82 -10.75
N CYS A 39 -1.28 -6.11 -11.20
CA CYS A 39 -1.21 -4.96 -12.09
C CYS A 39 -0.08 -4.00 -11.69
N TRP A 40 0.77 -3.68 -12.66
CA TRP A 40 1.98 -2.89 -12.46
C TRP A 40 1.65 -1.46 -12.05
N GLU A 41 0.60 -0.89 -12.63
CA GLU A 41 0.14 0.48 -12.43
C GLU A 41 -0.24 0.73 -10.96
N HIS A 42 -0.82 -0.26 -10.27
CA HIS A 42 -1.07 -0.13 -8.83
C HIS A 42 0.23 -0.01 -8.04
N GLN A 43 1.27 -0.74 -8.40
CA GLN A 43 2.55 -0.67 -7.72
C GLN A 43 3.22 0.70 -7.94
N VAL A 44 3.13 1.23 -9.16
CA VAL A 44 3.62 2.57 -9.51
C VAL A 44 2.89 3.64 -8.70
N GLU A 45 1.55 3.61 -8.67
CA GLU A 45 0.74 4.56 -7.89
C GLU A 45 1.15 4.55 -6.41
N ILE A 46 1.20 3.36 -5.80
CA ILE A 46 1.51 3.20 -4.38
C ILE A 46 2.90 3.70 -4.03
N THR A 47 3.89 3.43 -4.88
CA THR A 47 5.27 3.85 -4.62
C THR A 47 5.47 5.34 -4.88
N GLN A 48 4.77 5.93 -5.85
CA GLN A 48 4.76 7.39 -6.05
C GLN A 48 4.10 8.12 -4.87
N TRP A 49 2.95 7.62 -4.42
CA TRP A 49 2.27 8.15 -3.23
C TRP A 49 3.14 7.99 -1.98
N GLY A 50 3.70 6.79 -1.76
CA GLY A 50 4.55 6.49 -0.60
C GLY A 50 5.83 7.33 -0.57
N TRP A 51 6.46 7.56 -1.74
CA TRP A 51 7.58 8.49 -1.85
C TRP A 51 7.17 9.92 -1.50
N SER A 52 6.02 10.38 -1.97
CA SER A 52 5.52 11.74 -1.68
C SER A 52 5.25 11.92 -0.18
N ALA A 53 4.60 10.95 0.45
CA ALA A 53 4.36 10.93 1.90
C ALA A 53 5.66 10.90 2.72
N PHE A 54 6.65 10.13 2.27
CA PHE A 54 7.96 10.06 2.90
C PHE A 54 8.76 11.36 2.71
N ALA A 55 8.79 11.91 1.50
CA ALA A 55 9.51 13.13 1.18
C ALA A 55 8.96 14.33 1.96
N ALA A 56 7.65 14.39 2.19
CA ALA A 56 7.03 15.40 3.05
C ALA A 56 7.59 15.39 4.48
N GLN A 57 7.96 14.21 5.02
CA GLN A 57 8.55 14.09 6.36
C GLN A 57 10.03 14.48 6.42
N LEU A 58 10.71 14.59 5.27
CA LEU A 58 12.09 15.03 5.22
C LEU A 58 12.24 16.56 5.38
N ASP A 59 11.14 17.31 5.35
CA ASP A 59 11.08 18.76 5.63
C ASP A 59 12.17 19.58 4.92
N GLY A 60 12.37 19.30 3.63
CA GLY A 60 13.35 20.02 2.81
C GLY A 60 14.83 19.75 3.13
N LYS A 61 15.13 18.78 4.01
CA LYS A 61 16.52 18.40 4.31
C LYS A 61 17.23 17.94 3.04
N LYS A 62 18.27 18.68 2.66
CA LYS A 62 19.13 18.30 1.54
C LYS A 62 19.84 17.00 1.86
N MET A 63 19.76 16.06 0.92
CA MET A 63 20.47 14.79 0.96
C MET A 63 21.43 14.68 -0.21
N ALA A 64 22.50 13.92 -0.03
CA ALA A 64 23.37 13.55 -1.14
C ALA A 64 22.58 12.75 -2.19
N GLY A 65 22.80 13.04 -3.47
CA GLY A 65 22.05 12.43 -4.59
C GLY A 65 22.06 10.90 -4.55
N LYS A 66 23.21 10.29 -4.27
CA LYS A 66 23.35 8.83 -4.13
C LYS A 66 22.52 8.25 -2.97
N THR A 67 22.37 8.99 -1.87
CA THR A 67 21.50 8.55 -0.76
C THR A 67 20.03 8.66 -1.17
N GLN A 68 19.66 9.73 -1.87
CA GLN A 68 18.29 9.92 -2.36
C GLN A 68 17.88 8.83 -3.36
N GLU A 69 18.75 8.46 -4.30
CA GLU A 69 18.53 7.35 -5.22
C GLU A 69 18.28 6.03 -4.48
N ARG A 70 19.10 5.73 -3.47
CA ARG A 70 18.89 4.55 -2.61
C ARG A 70 17.58 4.60 -1.84
N LEU A 71 17.19 5.76 -1.32
CA LEU A 71 15.88 5.90 -0.64
C LEU A 71 14.71 5.71 -1.61
N ARG A 72 14.83 6.16 -2.87
CA ARG A 72 13.81 5.89 -3.88
C ARG A 72 13.67 4.40 -4.16
N ALA A 73 14.78 3.67 -4.23
CA ALA A 73 14.75 2.21 -4.33
C ALA A 73 14.12 1.56 -3.09
N LEU A 74 14.42 2.06 -1.88
CA LEU A 74 13.84 1.53 -0.64
C LEU A 74 12.33 1.71 -0.54
N ILE A 75 11.74 2.75 -1.14
CA ILE A 75 10.27 2.89 -1.16
C ILE A 75 9.60 1.70 -1.86
N TRP A 76 10.16 1.24 -2.98
CA TRP A 76 9.65 0.07 -3.69
C TRP A 76 9.77 -1.19 -2.82
N LEU A 77 10.92 -1.39 -2.20
CA LEU A 77 11.16 -2.53 -1.33
C LEU A 77 10.25 -2.50 -0.09
N ALA A 78 10.01 -1.34 0.50
CA ALA A 78 9.14 -1.19 1.68
C ALA A 78 7.68 -1.51 1.35
N ALA A 79 7.19 -1.12 0.16
CA ALA A 79 5.84 -1.46 -0.29
C ALA A 79 5.68 -2.97 -0.46
N GLN A 80 6.66 -3.64 -1.06
CA GLN A 80 6.69 -5.09 -1.24
C GLN A 80 6.83 -5.83 0.11
N ASP A 81 7.65 -5.32 1.02
CA ASP A 81 7.89 -5.87 2.35
C ASP A 81 6.61 -5.87 3.19
N VAL A 82 5.92 -4.73 3.26
CA VAL A 82 4.65 -4.62 3.98
C VAL A 82 3.58 -5.50 3.33
N LYS A 83 3.52 -5.58 2.00
CA LYS A 83 2.62 -6.53 1.31
C LYS A 83 2.92 -7.99 1.68
N SER A 84 4.19 -8.36 1.82
CA SER A 84 4.56 -9.72 2.25
C SER A 84 4.18 -9.96 3.71
N GLU A 85 4.43 -9.00 4.60
CA GLU A 85 4.03 -9.04 6.01
C GLU A 85 2.52 -9.23 6.17
N LEU A 86 1.71 -8.42 5.48
CA LEU A 86 0.25 -8.51 5.52
C LEU A 86 -0.29 -9.86 5.01
N ALA A 87 0.45 -10.49 4.10
CA ALA A 87 0.14 -11.83 3.58
C ALA A 87 0.69 -12.96 4.47
N GLY A 88 1.33 -12.66 5.61
CA GLY A 88 1.96 -13.65 6.47
C GLY A 88 3.16 -14.37 5.84
N ARG A 89 3.82 -13.72 4.88
CA ARG A 89 5.00 -14.24 4.17
C ARG A 89 6.29 -13.66 4.76
N GLU A 90 7.41 -14.24 4.37
CA GLU A 90 8.72 -13.74 4.76
C GLU A 90 8.96 -12.29 4.27
N VAL A 91 9.62 -11.53 5.13
CA VAL A 91 9.99 -10.12 4.93
C VAL A 91 11.50 -9.99 4.84
N TYR A 92 11.99 -8.89 4.26
CA TYR A 92 13.42 -8.70 4.03
C TYR A 92 14.20 -8.62 5.34
N GLN A 93 15.37 -9.25 5.34
CA GLN A 93 16.36 -9.06 6.40
C GLN A 93 17.20 -7.80 6.13
N TYR A 94 17.66 -7.12 7.19
CA TYR A 94 18.47 -5.90 7.05
C TYR A 94 19.74 -6.09 6.23
N LYS A 95 20.37 -7.26 6.33
CA LYS A 95 21.54 -7.63 5.53
C LYS A 95 21.20 -7.69 4.03
N GLU A 96 20.04 -8.22 3.68
CA GLU A 96 19.58 -8.32 2.29
C GLU A 96 19.27 -6.93 1.74
N LEU A 97 18.57 -6.10 2.51
CA LEU A 97 18.27 -4.72 2.11
C LEU A 97 19.55 -3.89 1.89
N ALA A 98 20.54 -4.05 2.77
CA ALA A 98 21.85 -3.41 2.60
C ALA A 98 22.51 -3.82 1.29
N GLY A 99 22.47 -5.11 0.94
CA GLY A 99 22.95 -5.64 -0.34
C GLY A 99 22.18 -5.07 -1.53
N LEU A 100 20.85 -5.06 -1.48
CA LEU A 100 19.97 -4.58 -2.55
C LEU A 100 20.18 -3.10 -2.88
N VAL A 101 20.51 -2.27 -1.89
CA VAL A 101 20.78 -0.83 -2.09
C VAL A 101 22.29 -0.51 -2.17
N GLY A 102 23.14 -1.54 -2.20
CA GLY A 102 24.59 -1.42 -2.38
C GLY A 102 25.27 -0.61 -1.28
N VAL A 103 24.97 -0.92 0.00
CA VAL A 103 25.62 -0.33 1.17
C VAL A 103 26.16 -1.43 2.10
N SER A 104 27.18 -1.10 2.90
CA SER A 104 27.66 -2.00 3.95
C SER A 104 26.65 -2.11 5.10
N GLU A 105 26.69 -3.22 5.85
CA GLU A 105 25.83 -3.43 7.03
C GLU A 105 26.00 -2.31 8.09
N LYS A 106 27.22 -1.77 8.23
CA LYS A 106 27.50 -0.62 9.09
C LYS A 106 26.74 0.63 8.61
N ASN A 107 26.88 0.99 7.34
CA ASN A 107 26.19 2.15 6.78
C ASN A 107 24.66 1.99 6.83
N TRP A 108 24.17 0.77 6.59
CA TRP A 108 22.76 0.44 6.78
C TRP A 108 22.28 0.81 8.18
N SER A 109 22.96 0.29 9.19
CA SER A 109 22.62 0.48 10.60
C SER A 109 22.64 1.96 11.00
N GLU A 110 23.64 2.70 10.55
CA GLU A 110 23.85 4.12 10.91
C GLU A 110 22.92 5.08 10.16
N THR A 111 22.59 4.79 8.89
CA THR A 111 21.94 5.77 8.00
C THR A 111 20.55 5.34 7.53
N PHE A 112 20.38 4.08 7.13
CA PHE A 112 19.19 3.66 6.37
C PHE A 112 18.10 3.03 7.24
N THR A 113 18.43 2.43 8.39
CA THR A 113 17.45 1.77 9.27
C THR A 113 16.29 2.68 9.65
N ARG A 114 16.55 3.93 10.04
CA ARG A 114 15.49 4.88 10.43
C ARG A 114 14.58 5.22 9.25
N HIS A 115 15.15 5.44 8.07
CA HIS A 115 14.38 5.71 6.86
C HIS A 115 13.53 4.51 6.48
N TRP A 116 14.11 3.30 6.51
CA TRP A 116 13.39 2.04 6.26
C TRP A 116 12.17 1.88 7.15
N LEU A 117 12.33 2.01 8.47
CA LEU A 117 11.23 1.89 9.43
C LEU A 117 10.14 2.94 9.19
N THR A 118 10.54 4.15 8.80
CA THR A 118 9.60 5.23 8.47
C THR A 118 8.81 4.91 7.21
N MET A 119 9.45 4.39 6.17
CA MET A 119 8.79 3.96 4.93
C MET A 119 7.80 2.82 5.17
N ARG A 120 8.18 1.80 5.95
CA ARG A 120 7.26 0.73 6.34
C ARG A 120 6.05 1.26 7.11
N ALA A 121 6.28 2.16 8.06
CA ALA A 121 5.21 2.78 8.83
C ALA A 121 4.22 3.57 7.94
N ILE A 122 4.67 4.19 6.85
CA ILE A 122 3.80 4.85 5.88
C ILE A 122 2.86 3.83 5.22
N PHE A 123 3.39 2.70 4.75
CA PHE A 123 2.57 1.68 4.08
C PHE A 123 1.64 0.94 5.06
N LEU A 124 2.06 0.69 6.30
CA LEU A 124 1.18 0.12 7.33
C LEU A 124 0.02 1.07 7.68
N ARG A 125 0.27 2.38 7.72
CA ARG A 125 -0.80 3.38 7.91
C ARG A 125 -1.72 3.47 6.70
N LEU A 126 -1.16 3.39 5.49
CA LEU A 126 -1.93 3.33 4.26
C LEU A 126 -2.87 2.14 4.28
N ASP A 127 -2.41 0.97 4.71
CA ASP A 127 -3.22 -0.23 4.84
C ASP A 127 -4.41 -0.02 5.77
N GLN A 128 -4.13 0.43 7.00
CA GLN A 128 -5.17 0.71 7.99
C GLN A 128 -6.19 1.74 7.48
N ALA A 129 -5.73 2.84 6.88
CA ALA A 129 -6.60 3.89 6.35
C ALA A 129 -7.46 3.38 5.18
N SER A 130 -6.87 2.60 4.28
CA SER A 130 -7.60 2.02 3.15
C SER A 130 -8.70 1.07 3.61
N LEU A 131 -8.40 0.20 4.58
CA LEU A 131 -9.36 -0.76 5.15
C LEU A 131 -10.49 -0.06 5.92
N LEU A 132 -10.19 1.01 6.65
CA LEU A 132 -11.22 1.83 7.30
C LEU A 132 -12.12 2.50 6.25
N SER A 133 -11.51 3.15 5.25
CA SER A 133 -12.22 3.90 4.23
C SER A 133 -13.15 3.02 3.38
N VAL A 134 -12.73 1.81 3.00
CA VAL A 134 -13.60 0.87 2.27
C VAL A 134 -14.77 0.40 3.14
N SER A 135 -14.53 0.18 4.44
CA SER A 135 -15.56 -0.27 5.38
C SER A 135 -16.65 0.80 5.59
N GLU A 136 -16.23 2.05 5.73
CA GLU A 136 -17.12 3.21 5.83
C GLU A 136 -17.92 3.40 4.54
N SER A 137 -17.23 3.46 3.39
CA SER A 137 -17.86 3.61 2.07
C SER A 137 -18.90 2.53 1.79
N ARG A 138 -18.60 1.27 2.12
CA ARG A 138 -19.57 0.17 1.99
C ARG A 138 -20.78 0.38 2.89
N SER A 139 -20.56 0.78 4.14
CA SER A 139 -21.63 0.97 5.12
C SER A 139 -22.60 2.07 4.66
N GLU A 140 -22.08 3.17 4.15
CA GLU A 140 -22.87 4.26 3.55
C GLU A 140 -23.67 3.79 2.34
N GLN A 141 -23.04 3.04 1.41
CA GLN A 141 -23.73 2.50 0.24
C GLN A 141 -24.86 1.54 0.63
N VAL A 142 -24.64 0.67 1.62
CA VAL A 142 -25.67 -0.26 2.11
C VAL A 142 -26.82 0.51 2.74
N ALA A 143 -26.53 1.50 3.60
CA ALA A 143 -27.55 2.34 4.22
C ALA A 143 -28.37 3.10 3.15
N PHE A 144 -27.72 3.75 2.19
CA PHE A 144 -28.39 4.45 1.10
C PHE A 144 -29.32 3.54 0.29
N ASN A 145 -28.86 2.34 -0.07
CA ASN A 145 -29.70 1.39 -0.80
C ASN A 145 -30.93 0.94 0.00
N LEU A 146 -30.81 0.79 1.33
CA LEU A 146 -31.95 0.48 2.19
C LEU A 146 -32.96 1.64 2.24
N TYR A 147 -32.49 2.89 2.29
CA TYR A 147 -33.36 4.06 2.26
C TYR A 147 -34.04 4.27 0.90
N ALA A 148 -33.32 4.06 -0.21
CA ALA A 148 -33.84 4.28 -1.56
C ALA A 148 -34.88 3.24 -2.03
N LEU A 149 -34.99 2.10 -1.33
CA LEU A 149 -35.94 1.02 -1.61
C LEU A 149 -37.20 1.08 -0.74
N ASN A 150 -37.26 2.00 0.24
CA ASN A 150 -38.43 2.27 1.09
C ASN A 150 -39.09 3.59 0.67
#